data_AF-A0A6P0KGD9-F1
#
_entry.id   AF-A0A6P0KGD9-F1
#
_cell.length_a   1.000
_cell.length_b   1.000
_cell.length_c   1.000
_cell.angle_alpha   90.00
_cell.angle_beta   90.00
_cell.angle_gamma   90.00
#
_symmetry.space_group_name_H-M   'P 1'
#
loop_
_entity.id
_entity.type
_entity.pdbx_description
1 polymer ?
#
loop_
_entity_poly.entity_id
_entity_poly.type
_entity_poly.pdbx_seq_one_letter_code
_entity_poly.pdbx_strand_id
1 'polypeptide(L)'
;MTELICGWKNEPGMFEFLCVRAVNDPFSRKQRREENPRQIALTAIIDYYQNHHQTLLLLRDRAEHDSDQKVRKFAKGKLASIRTLPHYEV
;
A
#
# COMPACT_ATOMS: atom_id res chain seq x y z
N MET A 1 -11.20 8.46 1.76
CA MET A 1 -10.22 7.58 2.46
C MET A 1 -9.08 8.40 3.06
N THR A 2 -8.55 9.39 2.35
CA THR A 2 -7.44 10.25 2.82
C THR A 2 -7.73 10.96 4.15
N GLU A 3 -8.91 11.55 4.33
CA GLU A 3 -9.29 12.22 5.60
C GLU A 3 -9.31 11.25 6.79
N LEU A 4 -9.83 10.04 6.58
CA LEU A 4 -9.86 8.98 7.59
C LEU A 4 -8.45 8.57 8.01
N ILE A 5 -7.56 8.37 7.03
CA ILE A 5 -6.16 8.01 7.29
C ILE A 5 -5.45 9.10 8.09
N CYS A 6 -5.59 10.38 7.71
CA CYS A 6 -4.91 11.48 8.40
C CYS A 6 -5.35 11.63 9.86
N GLY A 7 -6.64 11.46 10.14
CA GLY A 7 -7.17 11.63 11.50
C GLY A 7 -6.96 10.42 12.43
N TRP A 8 -6.83 9.22 11.88
CA TRP A 8 -6.96 7.97 12.65
C TRP A 8 -5.79 6.99 12.44
N LYS A 9 -4.68 7.42 11.82
CA LYS A 9 -3.48 6.59 11.58
C LYS A 9 -2.83 5.99 12.84
N ASN A 10 -3.15 6.48 14.03
CA ASN A 10 -2.62 5.97 15.29
C ASN A 10 -3.64 5.11 16.06
N GLU A 11 -4.86 4.98 15.53
CA GLU A 11 -5.89 4.19 16.20
C GLU A 11 -5.58 2.70 16.10
N PRO A 12 -5.76 1.94 17.19
CA PRO A 12 -5.69 0.49 17.14
C PRO A 12 -6.60 -0.07 16.04
N GLY A 13 -6.10 -0.99 15.23
CA GLY A 13 -6.87 -1.61 14.14
C GLY A 13 -6.81 -0.88 12.79
N MET A 14 -6.25 0.34 12.73
CA MET A 14 -6.18 1.08 11.47
C MET A 14 -5.26 0.39 10.45
N PHE A 15 -4.15 -0.21 10.89
CA PHE A 15 -3.27 -0.97 10.01
C PHE A 15 -4.02 -2.14 9.35
N GLU A 16 -4.71 -2.94 10.16
CA GLU A 16 -5.50 -4.09 9.72
C GLU A 16 -6.62 -3.68 8.76
N PHE A 17 -7.31 -2.58 9.06
CA PHE A 17 -8.31 -2.00 8.18
C PHE A 17 -7.72 -1.66 6.80
N LEU A 18 -6.57 -0.99 6.76
CA LEU A 18 -5.91 -0.63 5.50
C LEU A 18 -5.44 -1.89 4.75
N CYS A 19 -4.95 -2.92 5.44
CA CYS A 19 -4.58 -4.19 4.82
C CYS A 19 -5.77 -4.83 4.11
N VAL A 20 -6.93 -4.90 4.76
CA VAL A 20 -8.16 -5.42 4.14
C VAL A 20 -8.51 -4.63 2.88
N ARG A 21 -8.44 -3.29 2.94
CA ARG A 21 -8.71 -2.43 1.78
C ARG A 21 -7.69 -2.62 0.66
N ALA A 22 -6.41 -2.74 0.99
CA ALA A 22 -5.33 -2.98 0.03
C ALA A 22 -5.45 -4.33 -0.70
N VAL A 23 -6.18 -5.30 -0.14
CA VAL A 23 -6.40 -6.64 -0.72
C VAL A 23 -7.73 -6.75 -1.44
N ASN A 24 -8.81 -6.42 -0.74
CA ASN A 24 -10.13 -6.93 -1.07
C ASN A 24 -11.02 -5.92 -1.76
N ASP A 25 -10.66 -4.63 -1.78
CA ASP A 25 -11.54 -3.63 -2.39
C ASP A 25 -11.71 -3.88 -3.89
N PRO A 26 -12.96 -4.04 -4.36
CA PRO A 26 -13.23 -4.31 -5.76
C PRO A 26 -12.89 -3.08 -6.59
N PHE A 27 -12.15 -3.28 -7.68
CA PHE A 27 -11.82 -2.21 -8.59
C PHE A 27 -11.58 -2.73 -10.01
N SER A 28 -12.25 -2.09 -10.98
CA SER A 28 -12.00 -2.29 -12.40
C SER A 28 -11.84 -0.92 -13.05
N ARG A 29 -10.61 -0.59 -13.44
CA ARG A 29 -10.30 0.68 -14.09
C ARG A 29 -11.06 0.86 -15.41
N LYS A 30 -11.84 1.93 -15.55
CA LYS A 30 -12.47 2.34 -16.82
C LYS A 30 -11.73 3.50 -17.46
N GLN A 31 -11.23 4.42 -16.64
CA GLN A 31 -10.45 5.56 -17.10
C GLN A 31 -9.04 5.57 -16.50
N ARG A 32 -8.09 6.14 -17.26
CA ARG A 32 -6.70 6.25 -16.82
C ARG A 32 -6.59 7.06 -15.51
N ARG A 33 -7.46 8.02 -15.22
CA ARG A 33 -7.32 8.87 -14.02
C ARG A 33 -8.01 8.34 -12.77
N GLU A 34 -8.75 7.24 -12.86
CA GLU A 34 -9.44 6.69 -11.68
C GLU A 34 -8.47 6.28 -10.58
N GLU A 35 -8.83 6.63 -9.36
CA GLU A 35 -8.08 6.23 -8.18
C GLU A 35 -8.47 4.80 -7.80
N ASN A 36 -7.47 3.95 -7.57
CA ASN A 36 -7.70 2.59 -7.10
C ASN A 36 -7.65 2.60 -5.56
N PRO A 37 -8.73 2.20 -4.85
CA PRO A 37 -8.74 2.21 -3.38
C PRO A 37 -7.64 1.33 -2.79
N ARG A 38 -7.27 0.24 -3.46
CA ARG A 38 -6.13 -0.61 -3.04
C ARG A 38 -4.80 0.14 -3.11
N GLN A 39 -4.61 0.97 -4.14
CA GLN A 39 -3.40 1.79 -4.26
C GLN A 39 -3.35 2.88 -3.19
N ILE A 40 -4.50 3.49 -2.86
CA ILE A 40 -4.60 4.50 -1.79
C ILE A 40 -4.26 3.87 -0.44
N ALA A 41 -4.89 2.74 -0.11
CA ALA A 41 -4.63 2.01 1.13
C ALA A 41 -3.15 1.57 1.22
N LEU A 42 -2.59 1.04 0.13
CA LEU A 42 -1.18 0.65 0.07
C LEU A 42 -0.24 1.84 0.26
N THR A 43 -0.57 3.02 -0.27
CA THR A 43 0.21 4.25 -0.06
C THR A 43 0.20 4.64 1.42
N ALA A 44 -0.96 4.64 2.07
CA ALA A 44 -1.08 4.94 3.49
C ALA A 44 -0.29 3.96 4.37
N ILE A 45 -0.30 2.67 4.03
CA ILE A 45 0.49 1.66 4.73
C ILE A 45 1.99 1.97 4.64
N ILE A 46 2.47 2.37 3.47
CA ILE A 46 3.89 2.73 3.30
C ILE A 46 4.22 3.99 4.11
N ASP A 47 3.38 5.02 4.03
CA ASP A 47 3.69 6.32 4.64
C ASP A 47 3.65 6.28 6.17
N TYR A 48 2.74 5.49 6.75
CA TYR A 48 2.52 5.48 8.22
C TYR A 48 2.99 4.21 8.92
N TYR A 49 3.18 3.11 8.18
CA TYR A 49 3.50 1.80 8.76
C TYR A 49 4.68 1.11 8.04
N GLN A 50 5.63 1.88 7.49
CA GLN A 50 6.81 1.36 6.81
C GLN A 50 7.61 0.31 7.62
N ASN A 51 7.70 0.50 8.95
CA ASN A 51 8.46 -0.39 9.84
C ASN A 51 7.67 -1.62 10.28
N HIS A 52 6.39 -1.73 9.89
CA HIS A 52 5.59 -2.89 10.22
C HIS A 52 5.99 -4.08 9.34
N HIS A 53 6.26 -5.23 9.97
CA HIS A 53 6.76 -6.43 9.28
C HIS A 53 5.89 -6.89 8.08
N GLN A 54 4.57 -6.67 8.15
CA GLN A 54 3.65 -7.06 7.08
C GLN A 54 3.64 -6.09 5.88
N THR A 55 4.16 -4.86 6.03
CA THR A 55 4.18 -3.86 4.95
C THR A 55 4.97 -4.36 3.73
N LEU A 56 6.13 -4.96 3.96
CA LEU A 56 6.96 -5.52 2.89
C LEU A 56 6.31 -6.73 2.23
N LEU A 57 5.63 -7.59 3.00
CA LEU A 57 4.92 -8.76 2.49
C LEU A 57 3.75 -8.34 1.60
N LEU A 58 2.96 -7.38 2.05
CA LEU A 58 1.84 -6.83 1.29
C LEU A 58 2.30 -6.16 -0.02
N LEU A 59 3.41 -5.42 0.02
CA LEU A 59 3.99 -4.80 -1.17
C LEU A 59 4.40 -5.83 -2.23
N ARG A 60 5.03 -6.93 -1.82
CA ARG A 60 5.39 -8.05 -2.72
C ARG A 60 4.14 -8.66 -3.34
N ASP A 61 3.19 -9.06 -2.50
CA ASP A 61 1.94 -9.64 -3.00
C ASP A 61 1.24 -8.70 -4.00
N ARG A 62 1.11 -7.41 -3.69
CA ARG A 62 0.51 -6.45 -4.63
C ARG A 62 1.33 -6.19 -5.88
N ALA A 63 2.65 -6.33 -5.83
CA ALA A 63 3.51 -6.25 -7.01
C ALA A 63 3.30 -7.43 -7.97
N GLU A 64 3.12 -8.63 -7.43
CA GLU A 64 2.96 -9.86 -8.20
C GLU A 64 1.51 -10.12 -8.65
N HIS A 65 0.54 -9.93 -7.75
CA HIS A 65 -0.79 -10.54 -7.86
C HIS A 65 -1.97 -9.56 -7.92
N ASP A 66 -1.75 -8.25 -7.75
CA ASP A 66 -2.87 -7.30 -7.85
C ASP A 66 -3.51 -7.34 -9.24
N SER A 67 -4.83 -7.37 -9.34
CA SER A 67 -5.53 -7.43 -10.62
C SER A 67 -5.35 -6.17 -11.48
N ASP A 68 -5.12 -5.01 -10.86
CA ASP A 68 -4.91 -3.73 -11.54
C ASP A 68 -3.43 -3.50 -11.83
N GLN A 69 -3.10 -3.29 -13.10
CA GLN A 69 -1.71 -3.13 -13.54
C GLN A 69 -1.01 -1.93 -12.89
N LYS A 70 -1.73 -0.86 -12.54
CA LYS A 70 -1.10 0.31 -11.92
C LYS A 70 -0.70 0.05 -10.47
N VAL A 71 -1.52 -0.69 -9.72
CA VAL A 71 -1.15 -1.14 -8.37
C VAL A 71 0.12 -1.99 -8.44
N ARG A 72 0.17 -2.98 -9.36
CA ARG A 72 1.38 -3.80 -9.54
C ARG A 72 2.62 -2.95 -9.83
N LYS A 73 2.51 -2.00 -10.78
CA LYS A 73 3.63 -1.10 -11.14
C LYS A 73 4.06 -0.21 -9.97
N PHE A 74 3.10 0.36 -9.25
CA PHE A 74 3.36 1.18 -8.08
C PHE A 74 4.10 0.39 -6.99
N ALA A 75 3.60 -0.81 -6.66
CA ALA A 75 4.19 -1.68 -5.65
C ALA A 75 5.62 -2.11 -6.03
N LYS A 76 5.87 -2.49 -7.30
CA LYS A 76 7.22 -2.79 -7.80
C LYS A 76 8.17 -1.60 -7.67
N GLY A 77 7.72 -0.40 -8.03
CA GLY A 77 8.51 0.82 -7.89
C GLY A 77 8.88 1.11 -6.43
N LYS A 78 7.92 0.93 -5.51
CA LYS A 78 8.17 1.09 -4.08
C LYS A 78 9.13 0.04 -3.52
N LEU A 79 8.99 -1.23 -3.89
CA LEU A 79 9.93 -2.30 -3.52
C LEU A 79 11.36 -2.00 -4.00
N ALA A 80 11.52 -1.50 -5.22
CA ALA A 80 12.82 -1.10 -5.72
C ALA A 80 13.41 0.04 -4.87
N SER A 81 12.61 1.07 -4.56
CA SER A 81 13.07 2.20 -3.74
C SER A 81 13.47 1.81 -2.31
N ILE A 82 12.75 0.87 -1.68
CA ILE A 82 13.09 0.37 -0.33
C ILE A 82 14.42 -0.39 -0.36
N ARG A 83 14.66 -1.21 -1.39
CA ARG A 83 15.90 -1.98 -1.53
C ARG A 83 17.14 -1.12 -1.85
N THR A 84 16.93 0.10 -2.32
CA THR A 84 18.01 1.05 -2.65
C THR A 84 18.35 2.02 -1.53
N LEU A 85 17.61 2.00 -0.41
CA LEU A 85 18.00 2.76 0.78
C LEU A 85 19.14 2.00 1.48
N PRO A 86 20.28 2.65 1.79
CA PRO A 86 21.31 2.02 2.60
C PRO A 86 20.69 1.68 3.95
N HIS A 87 20.66 0.39 4.29
CA HIS A 87 20.23 -0.04 5.61
C HIS A 87 21.10 0.67 6.65
N TYR A 88 20.47 1.34 7.61
CA TYR A 88 21.10 1.64 8.88
C TYR A 88 21.59 0.31 9.46
N GLU A 89 22.91 0.18 9.52
CA GLU A 89 23.57 -0.88 10.28
C GLU A 89 23.11 -0.77 11.75
N VAL A 90 22.74 -1.90 12.32
CA VAL A 90 22.65 -2.11 13.77
C VAL A 90 23.88 -2.91 14.18
#